data_AF-A0A318RYG4-F1
#
_entry.id   AF-A0A318RYG4-F1
#
_cell.length_a   1.000
_cell.length_b   1.000
_cell.length_c   1.000
_cell.angle_alpha   90.00
_cell.angle_beta   90.00
_cell.angle_gamma   90.00
#
_symmetry.space_group_name_H-M   'P 1'
#
loop_
_entity.id
_entity.type
_entity.pdbx_description
1 polymer ?
#
loop_
_entity_poly.entity_id
_entity_poly.type
_entity_poly.pdbx_seq_one_letter_code
_entity_poly.pdbx_strand_id
1 'polypeptide(L)'
;MTMANNRPLSSVPQDVQRLLEATLELREAKNVLRRGNVIKGVQRHDRAKKSLHQVMSVLMDASSDMSLRGSFATLVQAGLEFKRAYDAHRSGGAADSRAALELVRAEKKIIGELDSLGRSLN
;
A
#
# COMPACT_ATOMS: atom_id res chain seq x y z
N MET A 1 -7.35 27.94 28.34
CA MET A 1 -8.12 26.69 28.33
C MET A 1 -8.89 26.60 27.02
N THR A 2 -8.41 25.77 26.10
CA THR A 2 -9.22 25.20 25.00
C THR A 2 -8.45 23.98 24.50
N MET A 3 -8.86 22.81 25.01
CA MET A 3 -8.42 21.51 24.55
C MET A 3 -9.00 21.27 23.17
N ALA A 4 -8.16 20.95 22.19
CA ALA A 4 -8.59 20.48 20.88
C ALA A 4 -7.83 19.20 20.53
N ASN A 5 -8.49 18.09 20.85
CA ASN A 5 -8.46 16.79 20.16
C ASN A 5 -7.09 16.13 19.94
N ASN A 6 -6.77 15.24 20.89
CA ASN A 6 -5.95 14.06 20.69
C ASN A 6 -6.33 13.35 19.39
N ARG A 7 -5.49 13.47 18.36
CA ARG A 7 -5.54 12.59 17.18
C ARG A 7 -5.26 11.15 17.64
N PRO A 8 -6.04 10.13 17.27
CA PRO A 8 -5.77 8.74 17.59
C PRO A 8 -4.66 8.14 16.70
N LEU A 9 -3.63 8.91 16.35
CA LEU A 9 -2.49 8.45 15.56
C LEU A 9 -1.32 7.97 16.43
N SER A 10 -1.38 8.17 17.76
CA SER A 10 -0.32 7.70 18.67
C SER A 10 -0.38 6.21 19.00
N SER A 11 -1.36 5.46 18.45
CA SER A 11 -1.57 4.04 18.75
C SER A 11 -1.46 3.11 17.53
N VAL A 12 -1.10 3.63 16.35
CA VAL A 12 -0.87 2.81 15.16
C VAL A 12 0.58 2.29 15.21
N PRO A 13 0.81 0.96 15.14
CA PRO A 13 2.17 0.43 15.06
C PRO A 13 2.95 1.08 13.92
N GLN A 14 4.23 1.40 14.14
CA GLN A 14 5.04 2.14 13.17
C GLN A 14 5.10 1.45 11.80
N ASP A 15 5.07 0.12 11.78
CA ASP A 15 5.09 -0.66 10.55
C ASP A 15 3.77 -0.56 9.76
N VAL A 16 2.64 -0.51 10.46
CA VAL A 16 1.32 -0.25 9.85
C VAL A 16 1.23 1.18 9.33
N GLN A 17 1.82 2.14 10.06
CA GLN A 17 1.90 3.52 9.59
C GLN A 17 2.69 3.63 8.27
N ARG A 18 3.86 2.98 8.17
CA ARG A 18 4.64 2.94 6.93
C ARG A 18 3.86 2.31 5.78
N LEU A 19 3.07 1.26 6.05
CA LEU A 19 2.20 0.63 5.06
C LEU A 19 1.11 1.60 4.57
N LEU A 20 0.46 2.32 5.49
CA LEU A 20 -0.55 3.32 5.14
C LEU A 20 0.03 4.43 4.27
N GLU A 21 1.19 4.98 4.66
CA GLU A 21 1.87 6.04 3.91
C GLU A 21 2.25 5.59 2.49
N ALA A 22 2.83 4.39 2.35
CA ALA A 22 3.19 3.84 1.04
C ALA A 22 1.95 3.58 0.17
N THR A 23 0.86 3.10 0.76
CA THR A 23 -0.40 2.85 0.04
C THR A 23 -1.09 4.15 -0.40
N LEU A 24 -1.05 5.19 0.45
CA LEU A 24 -1.53 6.53 0.12
C LEU A 24 -0.75 7.14 -1.05
N GLU A 25 0.57 7.04 -1.02
CA GLU A 25 1.44 7.53 -2.11
C GLU A 25 1.12 6.84 -3.44
N LEU A 26 0.86 5.52 -3.41
CA LEU A 26 0.44 4.76 -4.59
C LEU A 26 -0.91 5.25 -5.14
N ARG A 27 -1.89 5.49 -4.27
CA ARG A 27 -3.20 6.04 -4.64
C ARG A 27 -3.06 7.44 -5.25
N GLU A 28 -2.25 8.29 -4.66
CA GLU A 28 -2.00 9.65 -5.16
C GLU A 28 -1.30 9.62 -6.51
N ALA A 29 -0.33 8.73 -6.71
CA ALA A 29 0.32 8.56 -8.01
C ALA A 29 -0.68 8.20 -9.12
N LYS A 30 -1.64 7.31 -8.83
CA LYS A 30 -2.73 6.98 -9.76
C LYS A 30 -3.66 8.16 -10.04
N ASN A 31 -3.91 9.01 -9.03
CA ASN A 31 -4.69 10.23 -9.23
C ASN A 31 -3.94 11.25 -10.10
N VAL A 32 -2.61 11.37 -9.98
CA VAL A 32 -1.79 12.19 -10.87
C VAL A 32 -1.86 11.69 -12.32
N LEU A 33 -1.77 10.37 -12.53
CA LEU A 33 -1.94 9.75 -13.85
C LEU A 33 -3.32 10.04 -14.45
N ARG A 34 -4.39 9.88 -13.66
CA ARG A 34 -5.77 10.16 -14.09
C ARG A 34 -6.01 11.62 -14.46
N ARG A 35 -5.25 12.55 -13.88
CA ARG A 35 -5.29 13.99 -14.20
C ARG A 35 -4.48 14.36 -15.45
N GLY A 36 -3.94 13.39 -16.18
CA GLY A 36 -3.23 13.61 -17.45
C GLY A 36 -1.75 13.95 -17.30
N ASN A 37 -1.18 13.97 -16.09
CA ASN A 37 0.25 14.21 -15.91
C ASN A 37 1.02 12.87 -15.99
N VAL A 38 1.19 12.38 -17.22
CA VAL A 38 1.71 11.03 -17.49
C VAL A 38 3.15 10.86 -17.00
N ILE A 39 4.07 11.77 -17.35
CA ILE A 39 5.49 11.62 -17.02
C ILE A 39 5.70 11.59 -15.50
N LYS A 40 5.18 12.61 -14.80
CA LYS A 40 5.28 12.68 -13.33
C LYS A 40 4.53 11.55 -12.67
N GLY A 41 3.36 11.20 -13.19
CA GLY A 41 2.51 10.13 -12.68
C GLY A 41 3.19 8.76 -12.77
N VAL A 42 3.81 8.41 -13.91
CA VAL A 42 4.51 7.13 -14.09
C VAL A 42 5.71 7.02 -13.15
N GLN A 43 6.53 8.07 -13.06
CA GLN A 43 7.68 8.09 -12.15
C GLN A 43 7.26 7.95 -10.70
N ARG A 44 6.22 8.69 -10.27
CA ARG A 44 5.67 8.62 -8.92
C ARG A 44 5.08 7.24 -8.64
N HIS A 45 4.37 6.67 -9.60
CA HIS A 45 3.75 5.35 -9.48
C HIS A 45 4.80 4.25 -9.32
N ASP A 46 5.86 4.28 -10.12
CA ASP A 46 6.95 3.31 -10.00
C ASP A 46 7.67 3.40 -8.65
N ARG A 47 7.94 4.62 -8.17
CA ARG A 47 8.52 4.86 -6.83
C ARG A 47 7.60 4.37 -5.72
N ALA A 48 6.30 4.65 -5.79
CA ALA A 48 5.33 4.21 -4.81
C ALA A 48 5.26 2.68 -4.70
N LYS A 49 5.28 1.97 -5.84
CA LYS A 49 5.30 0.50 -5.86
C LYS A 49 6.56 -0.07 -5.22
N LYS A 50 7.73 0.51 -5.53
CA LYS A 50 9.01 0.13 -4.91
C LYS A 50 9.00 0.34 -3.40
N SER A 51 8.51 1.49 -2.95
CA SER A 51 8.41 1.80 -1.52
C SER A 51 7.46 0.83 -0.81
N LEU A 52 6.28 0.58 -1.37
CA LEU A 52 5.32 -0.38 -0.82
C LEU A 52 5.91 -1.80 -0.74
N HIS A 53 6.63 -2.24 -1.77
CA HIS A 53 7.33 -3.53 -1.77
C HIS A 53 8.40 -3.61 -0.66
N GLN A 54 9.18 -2.55 -0.47
CA GLN A 54 10.19 -2.47 0.60
C GLN A 54 9.54 -2.54 1.98
N VAL A 55 8.49 -1.74 2.21
CA VAL A 55 7.74 -1.74 3.48
C VAL A 55 7.20 -3.13 3.79
N MET A 56 6.60 -3.80 2.81
CA MET A 56 6.07 -5.15 2.99
C MET A 56 7.16 -6.20 3.21
N SER A 57 8.34 -6.03 2.61
CA SER A 57 9.48 -6.92 2.85
C SER A 57 9.95 -6.80 4.30
N VAL A 58 10.13 -5.57 4.79
CA VAL A 58 10.49 -5.31 6.19
C VAL A 58 9.42 -5.81 7.15
N LEU A 59 8.14 -5.59 6.84
CA LEU A 59 7.02 -6.09 7.65
C LEU A 59 7.02 -7.61 7.77
N MET A 60 7.28 -8.32 6.67
CA MET A 60 7.38 -9.78 6.67
C MET A 60 8.59 -10.30 7.43
N ASP A 61 9.73 -9.63 7.29
CA ASP A 61 10.98 -10.03 7.96
C ASP A 61 10.92 -9.71 9.47
N ALA A 62 10.19 -8.66 9.86
CA ALA A 62 10.02 -8.23 11.25
C ALA A 62 8.88 -8.97 11.98
N SER A 63 7.90 -9.54 11.28
CA SER A 63 6.68 -10.08 11.90
C SER A 63 6.63 -11.61 11.90
N SER A 64 7.20 -12.23 12.94
CA SER A 64 6.68 -13.48 13.52
C SER A 64 5.39 -13.24 14.34
N ASP A 65 5.02 -11.98 14.53
CA ASP A 65 3.86 -11.55 15.29
C ASP A 65 2.72 -11.12 14.35
N MET A 66 1.95 -12.10 13.85
CA MET A 66 0.69 -11.87 13.11
C MET A 66 -0.40 -11.17 13.95
N SER A 67 -0.10 -10.78 15.19
CA SER A 67 -0.99 -10.01 16.05
C SER A 67 -1.08 -8.51 15.71
N LEU A 68 -0.68 -8.09 14.49
CA LEU A 68 -0.95 -6.75 13.93
C LEU A 68 -2.45 -6.52 13.67
N ARG A 69 -3.16 -6.49 14.81
CA ARG A 69 -4.25 -5.65 15.28
C ARG A 69 -5.42 -5.41 14.33
N GLY A 70 -6.41 -6.27 14.48
CA GLY A 70 -7.83 -5.95 14.28
C GLY A 70 -8.15 -5.32 12.93
N SER A 71 -8.54 -4.05 12.93
CA SER A 71 -9.07 -3.33 11.77
C SER A 71 -8.11 -3.22 10.57
N PHE A 72 -6.80 -3.49 10.72
CA PHE A 72 -5.81 -3.37 9.64
C PHE A 72 -5.48 -4.71 8.95
N ALA A 73 -6.03 -5.83 9.42
CA ALA A 73 -5.68 -7.16 8.93
C ALA A 73 -5.90 -7.32 7.41
N THR A 74 -7.00 -6.77 6.87
CA THR A 74 -7.29 -6.86 5.43
C THR A 74 -6.32 -6.03 4.59
N LEU A 75 -5.91 -4.86 5.09
CA LEU A 75 -4.91 -4.01 4.44
C LEU A 75 -3.53 -4.68 4.41
N VAL A 76 -3.11 -5.27 5.54
CA VAL A 76 -1.84 -6.02 5.62
C VAL A 76 -1.86 -7.22 4.66
N GLN A 77 -2.97 -7.96 4.63
CA GLN A 77 -3.14 -9.08 3.70
C GLN A 77 -3.07 -8.63 2.23
N ALA A 78 -3.72 -7.52 1.87
CA ALA A 78 -3.63 -6.95 0.53
C ALA A 78 -2.20 -6.47 0.19
N GLY A 79 -1.46 -5.95 1.17
CA GLY A 79 -0.04 -5.64 1.04
C GLY A 79 0.83 -6.86 0.74
N LEU A 80 0.55 -8.01 1.38
CA LEU A 80 1.26 -9.26 1.11
C LEU A 80 1.00 -9.76 -0.31
N GLU A 81 -0.25 -9.69 -0.77
CA GLU A 81 -0.61 -10.04 -2.15
C GLU A 81 0.07 -9.11 -3.16
N PHE A 82 0.12 -7.80 -2.87
CA PHE A 82 0.87 -6.84 -3.67
C PHE A 82 2.35 -7.20 -3.76
N LYS A 83 3.00 -7.52 -2.64
CA LYS A 83 4.42 -7.91 -2.62
C LYS A 83 4.66 -9.13 -3.51
N ARG A 84 3.83 -10.19 -3.38
CA ARG A 84 3.94 -11.41 -4.19
C ARG A 84 3.76 -11.13 -5.68
N ALA A 85 2.76 -10.32 -6.05
CA ALA A 85 2.52 -9.95 -7.44
C ALA A 85 3.67 -9.08 -8.00
N TYR A 86 4.23 -8.20 -7.19
CA TYR A 86 5.38 -7.37 -7.56
C TYR A 86 6.65 -8.21 -7.78
N ASP A 87 6.91 -9.16 -6.89
CA ASP A 87 8.02 -10.11 -7.02
C ASP A 87 7.87 -10.93 -8.32
N ALA A 88 6.68 -11.48 -8.58
CA ALA A 88 6.39 -12.24 -9.79
C ALA A 88 6.54 -11.41 -11.07
N HIS A 89 6.05 -10.17 -11.08
CA HIS A 89 6.22 -9.24 -12.20
C HIS A 89 7.69 -8.89 -12.43
N ARG A 90 8.47 -8.73 -11.36
CA ARG A 90 9.90 -8.45 -11.47
C ARG A 90 10.69 -9.65 -11.99
N SER A 91 10.31 -10.88 -11.64
CA SER A 91 10.96 -12.10 -12.12
C SER A 91 10.52 -12.54 -13.52
N GLY A 92 9.26 -12.32 -13.89
CA GLY A 92 8.70 -12.69 -15.20
C GLY A 92 9.10 -11.75 -16.34
N GLY A 93 9.63 -10.57 -16.01
CA GLY A 93 10.04 -9.56 -16.99
C GLY A 93 8.86 -8.86 -17.67
N ALA A 94 9.16 -7.88 -18.54
CA ALA A 94 8.15 -7.04 -19.19
C ALA A 94 7.21 -7.77 -20.16
N ALA A 95 7.50 -9.04 -20.49
CA ALA A 95 6.71 -9.86 -21.42
C ALA A 95 5.62 -10.68 -20.72
N ASP A 96 5.68 -10.86 -19.39
CA ASP A 96 4.67 -11.62 -18.66
C ASP A 96 3.41 -10.78 -18.41
N SER A 97 2.53 -10.79 -19.40
CA SER A 97 1.24 -10.08 -19.36
C SER A 97 0.34 -10.56 -18.20
N ARG A 98 0.51 -11.81 -17.76
CA ARG A 98 -0.24 -12.35 -16.63
C ARG A 98 0.27 -11.76 -15.32
N ALA A 99 1.59 -11.75 -15.11
CA ALA A 99 2.18 -11.13 -13.93
C ALA A 99 1.88 -9.62 -13.85
N ALA A 100 1.88 -8.92 -15.00
CA ALA A 100 1.48 -7.52 -15.07
C ALA A 100 0.02 -7.30 -14.66
N LEU A 101 -0.90 -8.16 -15.14
CA LEU A 101 -2.32 -8.09 -14.77
C LEU A 101 -2.53 -8.36 -13.28
N GLU A 102 -1.83 -9.36 -12.72
CA GLU A 102 -1.91 -9.68 -11.29
C GLU A 102 -1.37 -8.54 -10.42
N LEU A 103 -0.29 -7.87 -10.83
CA LEU A 103 0.20 -6.69 -10.14
C LEU A 103 -0.84 -5.56 -10.14
N VAL A 104 -1.48 -5.29 -11.29
CA VAL A 104 -2.54 -4.28 -11.39
C VAL A 104 -3.76 -4.64 -10.53
N ARG A 105 -4.11 -5.92 -10.42
CA ARG A 105 -5.19 -6.41 -9.53
C ARG A 105 -4.83 -6.18 -8.06
N ALA A 106 -3.61 -6.53 -7.66
CA ALA A 106 -3.15 -6.35 -6.29
C ALA A 106 -3.06 -4.86 -5.91
N GLU A 107 -2.61 -3.98 -6.82
CA GLU A 107 -2.66 -2.52 -6.63
C GLU A 107 -4.09 -2.01 -6.40
N LYS A 108 -5.07 -2.50 -7.17
CA LYS A 108 -6.47 -2.10 -6.99
C LYS A 108 -7.00 -2.56 -5.63
N LYS A 109 -6.65 -3.78 -5.24
CA LYS A 109 -7.09 -4.37 -3.97
C LYS A 109 -6.56 -3.58 -2.77
N ILE A 110 -5.25 -3.33 -2.69
CA ILE A 110 -4.68 -2.62 -1.53
C ILE A 110 -5.22 -1.18 -1.38
N ILE A 111 -5.47 -0.49 -2.49
CA ILE A 111 -6.12 0.84 -2.46
C ILE A 111 -7.57 0.73 -1.99
N GLY A 112 -8.32 -0.29 -2.45
CA GLY A 112 -9.70 -0.52 -2.01
C GLY A 112 -9.81 -0.85 -0.52
N GLU A 113 -8.86 -1.61 0.02
CA GLU A 113 -8.78 -1.88 1.47
C GLU A 113 -8.44 -0.60 2.25
N LEU A 114 -7.53 0.23 1.75
CA LEU A 114 -7.24 1.55 2.34
C LEU A 114 -8.49 2.44 2.39
N ASP A 115 -9.27 2.49 1.32
CA ASP A 115 -10.49 3.30 1.28
C ASP A 115 -11.59 2.72 2.19
N SER A 116 -11.66 1.40 2.35
CA SER A 116 -12.59 0.72 3.26
C SER A 116 -12.22 0.95 4.72
N LEU A 117 -10.93 0.87 5.04
CA LEU A 117 -10.39 1.22 6.34
C LEU A 117 -10.70 2.68 6.69
N GLY A 118 -10.48 3.61 5.76
CA GLY A 118 -10.82 5.02 5.94
C GLY A 118 -12.31 5.26 6.22
N ARG A 119 -13.21 4.45 5.64
CA ARG A 119 -14.66 4.51 5.95
C ARG A 119 -15.01 3.89 7.31
N SER A 120 -14.25 2.91 7.78
CA SER A 120 -14.50 2.27 9.07
C SER A 120 -14.02 3.08 10.28
N LEU A 121 -13.11 4.03 10.05
CA LEU A 121 -12.47 4.87 11.09
C LEU A 121 -13.08 6.27 11.21
N ASN A 122 -13.94 6.68 10.28
CA ASN A 122 -14.70 7.93 10.30
C ASN A 122 -16.16 7.64 10.67
#